data_AF-A0A167GKZ3-F1
#
_entry.id   AF-A0A167GKZ3-F1
#
_cell.length_a   1.000
_cell.length_b   1.000
_cell.length_c   1.000
_cell.angle_alpha   90.00
_cell.angle_beta   90.00
_cell.angle_gamma   90.00
#
_symmetry.space_group_name_H-M   'P 1'
#
loop_
_entity.id
_entity.type
_entity.pdbx_description
1 polymer ?
#
loop_
_entity_poly.entity_id
_entity_poly.type
_entity_poly.pdbx_seq_one_letter_code
_entity_poly.pdbx_strand_id
1 'polypeptide(L)'
;MLRTLSLSLCLAVSALALPPARADVAQPGDDPQIAQAFDADQRERAELPRQTSQDALRSFARQLALHDAERRVAVQAALREQRLRTAADYRKAATIMQHGQTPADYLIAHALATIGSTLAPDDRELRWLAAATTDRWLLSRKQPQWYGTQPVCDARATPPTCRLDVAETAVSDDERAAAGIAPLEELRREADARATKLGAQLGASKSP
;
A
#
# COMPACT_ATOMS: atom_id res chain seq x y z
N MET A 1 33.70 -84.12 13.68
CA MET A 1 33.36 -82.81 14.29
C MET A 1 32.50 -82.05 13.29
N LEU A 2 31.16 -82.15 13.41
CA LEU A 2 30.20 -81.47 12.55
C LEU A 2 29.90 -80.08 13.15
N ARG A 3 30.17 -79.00 12.40
CA ARG A 3 29.77 -77.63 12.74
C ARG A 3 28.51 -77.28 11.96
N THR A 4 27.42 -77.04 12.68
CA THR A 4 26.16 -76.51 12.17
C THR A 4 26.29 -75.00 11.92
N LEU A 5 25.93 -74.53 10.71
CA LEU A 5 25.71 -73.12 10.44
C LEU A 5 24.25 -72.78 10.75
N SER A 6 24.01 -71.91 11.73
CA SER A 6 22.71 -71.24 11.91
C SER A 6 22.68 -69.98 11.07
N LEU A 7 21.78 -69.94 10.08
CA LEU A 7 21.48 -68.77 9.27
C LEU A 7 20.39 -67.96 9.99
N SER A 8 20.77 -66.90 10.71
CA SER A 8 19.80 -65.96 11.30
C SER A 8 19.27 -65.02 10.22
N LEU A 9 18.02 -65.23 9.82
CA LEU A 9 17.26 -64.35 8.94
C LEU A 9 16.75 -63.14 9.74
N CYS A 10 17.45 -62.00 9.66
CA CYS A 10 16.92 -60.73 10.15
C CYS A 10 15.88 -60.20 9.16
N LEU A 11 14.59 -60.38 9.46
CA LEU A 11 13.52 -59.60 8.81
C LEU A 11 13.63 -58.14 9.28
N ALA A 12 14.18 -57.28 8.44
CA ALA A 12 14.02 -55.84 8.59
C ALA A 12 12.59 -55.47 8.19
N VAL A 13 11.72 -55.25 9.18
CA VAL A 13 10.40 -54.65 8.96
C VAL A 13 10.62 -53.16 8.71
N SER A 14 10.75 -52.78 7.44
CA SER A 14 10.69 -51.38 7.02
C SER A 14 9.26 -50.89 7.18
N ALA A 15 8.95 -50.33 8.34
CA ALA A 15 7.71 -49.58 8.53
C ALA A 15 7.78 -48.32 7.65
N LEU A 16 7.02 -48.31 6.55
CA LEU A 16 6.67 -47.09 5.83
C LEU A 16 5.87 -46.20 6.78
N ALA A 17 6.56 -45.29 7.48
CA ALA A 17 5.91 -44.21 8.20
C ALA A 17 5.29 -43.29 7.14
N LEU A 18 3.98 -43.42 6.93
CA LEU A 18 3.22 -42.41 6.21
C LEU A 18 3.42 -41.07 6.93
N PRO A 19 3.86 -40.01 6.24
CA PRO A 19 3.88 -38.70 6.85
C PRO A 19 2.45 -38.37 7.32
N PRO A 20 2.28 -37.71 8.48
CA PRO A 20 0.95 -37.31 8.92
C PRO A 20 0.32 -36.49 7.80
N ALA A 21 -0.93 -36.79 7.46
CA ALA A 21 -1.71 -35.98 6.54
C ALA A 21 -1.63 -34.54 7.04
N ARG A 22 -1.01 -33.65 6.26
CA ARG A 22 -1.14 -32.21 6.49
C ARG A 22 -2.62 -31.93 6.38
N ALA A 23 -3.26 -31.62 7.51
CA ALA A 23 -4.55 -30.98 7.47
C ALA A 23 -4.38 -29.75 6.56
N ASP A 24 -5.16 -29.67 5.50
CA ASP A 24 -5.29 -28.45 4.72
C ASP A 24 -5.78 -27.39 5.71
N VAL A 25 -4.85 -26.60 6.24
CA VAL A 25 -5.19 -25.41 7.01
C VAL A 25 -5.84 -24.52 5.97
N ALA A 26 -7.17 -24.42 6.01
CA ALA A 26 -7.94 -23.52 5.15
C ALA A 26 -7.21 -22.18 5.12
N GLN A 27 -6.87 -21.70 3.91
CA GLN A 27 -6.15 -20.45 3.80
C GLN A 27 -6.91 -19.38 4.57
N PRO A 28 -6.24 -18.64 5.49
CA PRO A 28 -6.93 -17.62 6.25
C PRO A 28 -7.53 -16.61 5.28
N GLY A 29 -8.85 -16.44 5.34
CA GLY A 29 -9.53 -15.40 4.58
C GLY A 29 -9.15 -14.01 5.08
N ASP A 30 -9.33 -13.01 4.23
CA ASP A 30 -9.10 -11.60 4.52
C ASP A 30 -9.87 -11.15 5.78
N ASP A 31 -9.32 -10.18 6.51
CA ASP A 31 -9.99 -9.52 7.62
C ASP A 31 -11.17 -8.66 7.11
N PRO A 32 -12.42 -9.00 7.48
CA PRO A 32 -13.59 -8.31 6.94
C PRO A 32 -13.71 -6.85 7.41
N GLN A 33 -13.18 -6.52 8.59
CA GLN A 33 -13.21 -5.15 9.11
C GLN A 33 -12.23 -4.26 8.34
N ILE A 34 -11.04 -4.77 8.02
CA ILE A 34 -10.06 -4.05 7.20
C ILE A 34 -10.54 -3.92 5.76
N ALA A 35 -11.17 -4.96 5.21
CA ALA A 35 -11.81 -4.88 3.90
C ALA A 35 -12.89 -3.79 3.87
N GLN A 36 -13.79 -3.76 4.86
CA GLN A 36 -14.83 -2.73 4.95
C GLN A 36 -14.26 -1.31 5.10
N ALA A 37 -13.23 -1.14 5.93
CA ALA A 37 -12.58 0.15 6.15
C ALA A 37 -11.90 0.66 4.85
N PHE A 38 -11.23 -0.22 4.12
CA PHE A 38 -10.63 0.09 2.82
C PHE A 38 -11.69 0.47 1.80
N ASP A 39 -12.76 -0.33 1.67
CA ASP A 39 -13.81 -0.03 0.71
C ASP A 39 -14.51 1.30 1.01
N ALA A 40 -14.67 1.65 2.29
CA ALA A 40 -15.18 2.95 2.70
C ALA A 40 -14.24 4.10 2.33
N ASP A 41 -12.92 3.95 2.53
CA ASP A 41 -11.90 4.91 2.08
C ASP A 41 -11.98 5.14 0.56
N GLN A 42 -12.02 4.07 -0.23
CA GLN A 42 -12.04 4.17 -1.69
C GLN A 42 -13.34 4.80 -2.20
N ARG A 43 -14.49 4.42 -1.64
CA ARG A 43 -15.79 5.05 -1.97
C ARG A 43 -15.80 6.53 -1.66
N GLU A 44 -15.30 6.94 -0.50
CA GLU A 44 -15.25 8.34 -0.12
C GLU A 44 -14.35 9.14 -1.08
N ARG A 45 -13.15 8.64 -1.40
CA ARG A 45 -12.22 9.31 -2.32
C ARG A 45 -12.74 9.42 -3.75
N ALA A 46 -13.61 8.51 -4.19
CA ALA A 46 -14.28 8.59 -5.49
C ALA A 46 -15.18 9.83 -5.66
N GLU A 47 -15.54 10.50 -4.56
CA GLU A 47 -16.34 11.73 -4.55
C GLU A 47 -15.52 13.01 -4.78
N LEU A 48 -14.17 12.92 -4.72
CA LEU A 48 -13.28 14.08 -4.89
C LEU A 48 -13.51 14.86 -6.20
N PRO A 49 -13.74 14.22 -7.37
CA PRO A 49 -13.99 14.94 -8.62
C PRO A 49 -15.29 15.76 -8.60
N ARG A 50 -16.23 15.49 -7.69
CA ARG A 50 -17.50 16.24 -7.55
C ARG A 50 -17.34 17.56 -6.80
N GLN A 51 -16.17 17.81 -6.20
CA GLN A 51 -15.91 19.01 -5.41
C GLN A 51 -15.44 20.15 -6.32
N THR A 52 -16.35 21.01 -6.78
CA THR A 52 -16.08 22.00 -7.84
C THR A 52 -15.68 23.40 -7.35
N SER A 53 -15.51 23.59 -6.04
CA SER A 53 -15.05 24.86 -5.46
C SER A 53 -13.95 24.65 -4.43
N GLN A 54 -13.16 25.68 -4.15
CA GLN A 54 -12.10 25.61 -3.14
C GLN A 54 -12.66 25.33 -1.74
N ASP A 55 -13.82 25.89 -1.40
CA ASP A 55 -14.46 25.68 -0.10
C ASP A 55 -15.05 24.27 0.03
N ALA A 56 -15.59 23.71 -1.06
CA ALA A 56 -16.03 22.32 -1.12
C ALA A 56 -14.83 21.37 -0.92
N LEU A 57 -13.73 21.57 -1.68
CA LEU A 57 -12.51 20.77 -1.52
C LEU A 57 -11.95 20.85 -0.09
N ARG A 58 -11.92 22.05 0.52
CA ARG A 58 -11.42 22.23 1.88
C ARG A 58 -12.29 21.51 2.91
N SER A 59 -13.61 21.63 2.78
CA SER A 59 -14.57 20.98 3.69
C SER A 59 -14.49 19.47 3.55
N PHE A 60 -14.46 18.97 2.31
CA PHE A 60 -14.28 17.56 2.00
C PHE A 60 -12.97 17.01 2.55
N ALA A 61 -11.84 17.69 2.33
CA ALA A 61 -10.54 17.26 2.84
C ALA A 61 -10.49 17.17 4.37
N ARG A 62 -11.18 18.08 5.08
CA ARG A 62 -11.31 18.00 6.54
C ARG A 62 -12.11 16.77 6.98
N GLN A 63 -13.25 16.50 6.34
CA GLN A 63 -14.08 15.34 6.68
C GLN A 63 -13.33 14.03 6.39
N LEU A 64 -12.70 13.94 5.21
CA LEU A 64 -11.88 12.81 4.81
C LEU A 64 -10.77 12.52 5.83
N ALA A 65 -10.08 13.56 6.34
CA ALA A 65 -9.03 13.39 7.33
C ALA A 65 -9.54 12.86 8.69
N LEU A 66 -10.79 13.18 9.08
CA LEU A 66 -11.43 12.64 10.28
C LEU A 66 -11.74 11.15 10.09
N HIS A 67 -12.37 10.77 8.97
CA HIS A 67 -12.66 9.37 8.68
C HIS A 67 -11.38 8.54 8.45
N ASP A 68 -10.33 9.12 7.85
CA ASP A 68 -9.02 8.49 7.75
C ASP A 68 -8.46 8.16 9.14
N ALA A 69 -8.64 9.04 10.14
CA ALA A 69 -8.20 8.77 11.50
C ALA A 69 -8.95 7.59 12.13
N GLU A 70 -10.26 7.49 11.93
CA GLU A 70 -11.08 6.37 12.40
C GLU A 70 -10.64 5.05 11.75
N ARG A 71 -10.40 5.04 10.43
CA ARG A 71 -9.92 3.86 9.71
C ARG A 71 -8.54 3.40 10.19
N ARG A 72 -7.64 4.33 10.52
CA ARG A 72 -6.33 3.97 11.12
C ARG A 72 -6.47 3.32 12.48
N VAL A 73 -7.46 3.68 13.30
CA VAL A 73 -7.75 2.99 14.56
C VAL A 73 -8.11 1.52 14.33
N ALA A 74 -8.89 1.21 13.28
CA ALA A 74 -9.22 -0.16 12.91
C ALA A 74 -7.97 -0.97 12.51
N VAL A 75 -7.06 -0.38 11.73
CA VAL A 75 -5.77 -1.02 11.37
C VAL A 75 -4.92 -1.28 12.62
N GLN A 76 -4.82 -0.31 13.52
CA GLN A 76 -4.07 -0.47 14.76
C GLN A 76 -4.65 -1.57 15.67
N ALA A 77 -5.98 -1.70 15.73
CA ALA A 77 -6.63 -2.80 16.43
C ALA A 77 -6.29 -4.16 15.78
N ALA A 78 -6.39 -4.26 14.46
CA ALA A 78 -6.04 -5.47 13.73
C ALA A 78 -4.58 -5.88 13.91
N LEU A 79 -3.65 -4.92 14.00
CA LEU A 79 -2.25 -5.17 14.33
C LEU A 79 -2.06 -5.73 15.74
N ARG A 80 -2.69 -5.12 16.76
CA ARG A 80 -2.60 -5.59 18.16
C ARG A 80 -3.20 -6.99 18.34
N GLU A 81 -4.28 -7.26 17.61
CA GLU A 81 -5.02 -8.52 17.65
C GLU A 81 -4.48 -9.56 16.66
N GLN A 82 -3.39 -9.25 15.94
CA GLN A 82 -2.73 -10.12 14.96
C GLN A 82 -3.68 -10.68 13.89
N ARG A 83 -4.62 -9.85 13.42
CA ARG A 83 -5.66 -10.27 12.47
C ARG A 83 -5.26 -10.23 11.00
N LEU A 84 -4.28 -9.40 10.64
CA LEU A 84 -3.77 -9.29 9.27
C LEU A 84 -2.98 -10.56 8.92
N ARG A 85 -3.41 -11.28 7.88
CA ARG A 85 -2.84 -12.60 7.54
C ARG A 85 -2.52 -12.75 6.06
N THR A 86 -3.29 -12.11 5.17
CA THR A 86 -3.11 -12.23 3.72
C THR A 86 -2.38 -11.03 3.14
N ALA A 87 -1.77 -11.19 1.95
CA ALA A 87 -1.22 -10.05 1.21
C ALA A 87 -2.27 -8.94 1.00
N ALA A 88 -3.53 -9.32 0.79
CA ALA A 88 -4.63 -8.38 0.64
C ALA A 88 -4.92 -7.60 1.94
N ASP A 89 -4.86 -8.23 3.12
CA ASP A 89 -4.98 -7.54 4.41
C ASP A 89 -3.88 -6.48 4.57
N TYR A 90 -2.63 -6.88 4.32
CA TYR A 90 -1.48 -5.98 4.44
C TYR A 90 -1.56 -4.82 3.45
N ARG A 91 -1.96 -5.09 2.20
CA ARG A 91 -2.14 -4.06 1.17
C ARG A 91 -3.20 -3.04 1.57
N LYS A 92 -4.40 -3.50 1.97
CA LYS A 92 -5.51 -2.64 2.39
C LYS A 92 -5.14 -1.82 3.62
N ALA A 93 -4.50 -2.45 4.62
CA ALA A 93 -4.03 -1.79 5.82
C ALA A 93 -2.94 -0.75 5.51
N ALA A 94 -2.00 -1.05 4.62
CA ALA A 94 -0.97 -0.11 4.17
C ALA A 94 -1.59 1.11 3.49
N THR A 95 -2.58 0.93 2.61
CA THR A 95 -3.29 2.04 1.96
C THR A 95 -3.97 2.94 2.99
N ILE A 96 -4.70 2.36 3.95
CA ILE A 96 -5.34 3.13 5.03
C ILE A 96 -4.30 3.91 5.86
N MET A 97 -3.18 3.27 6.22
CA MET A 97 -2.14 3.91 7.02
C MET A 97 -1.39 5.00 6.24
N GLN A 98 -1.19 4.86 4.93
CA GLN A 98 -0.51 5.89 4.14
C GLN A 98 -1.32 7.20 4.12
N HIS A 99 -2.64 7.13 4.25
CA HIS A 99 -3.50 8.31 4.38
C HIS A 99 -3.44 8.97 5.77
N GLY A 100 -2.49 8.55 6.62
CA GLY A 100 -2.13 9.24 7.85
C GLY A 100 -1.54 10.64 7.64
N GLN A 101 -1.18 11.26 8.75
CA GLN A 101 -0.69 12.65 8.79
C GLN A 101 0.66 12.77 9.49
N THR A 102 1.18 11.67 10.06
CA THR A 102 2.42 11.67 10.83
C THR A 102 3.49 10.78 10.17
N PRO A 103 4.79 11.05 10.41
CA PRO A 103 5.86 10.15 9.98
C PRO A 103 5.67 8.71 10.48
N ALA A 104 5.10 8.53 11.67
CA ALA A 104 4.81 7.21 12.24
C ALA A 104 3.75 6.45 11.42
N ASP A 105 2.69 7.13 10.97
CA ASP A 105 1.67 6.51 10.11
C ASP A 105 2.31 5.98 8.81
N TYR A 106 3.18 6.78 8.18
CA TYR A 106 3.86 6.39 6.94
C TYR A 106 4.85 5.25 7.13
N LEU A 107 5.56 5.20 8.27
CA LEU A 107 6.44 4.07 8.60
C LEU A 107 5.65 2.77 8.80
N ILE A 108 4.51 2.82 9.49
CA ILE A 108 3.65 1.65 9.65
C ILE A 108 3.12 1.20 8.29
N ALA A 109 2.66 2.14 7.45
CA ALA A 109 2.22 1.85 6.09
C ALA A 109 3.31 1.16 5.26
N HIS A 110 4.55 1.65 5.33
CA HIS A 110 5.70 1.06 4.65
C HIS A 110 6.00 -0.36 5.13
N ALA A 111 5.99 -0.59 6.45
CA ALA A 111 6.19 -1.92 7.03
C ALA A 111 5.11 -2.91 6.59
N LEU A 112 3.85 -2.49 6.59
CA LEU A 112 2.72 -3.29 6.10
C LEU A 112 2.88 -3.63 4.61
N ALA A 113 3.22 -2.65 3.76
CA ALA A 113 3.46 -2.88 2.34
C ALA A 113 4.64 -3.83 2.08
N THR A 114 5.70 -3.71 2.90
CA THR A 114 6.87 -4.60 2.83
C THR A 114 6.49 -6.04 3.19
N ILE A 115 5.77 -6.25 4.30
CA ILE A 115 5.29 -7.58 4.70
C ILE A 115 4.38 -8.17 3.62
N GLY A 116 3.41 -7.39 3.13
CA GLY A 116 2.54 -7.83 2.03
C GLY A 116 3.34 -8.24 0.79
N SER A 117 4.38 -7.49 0.44
CA SER A 117 5.26 -7.81 -0.69
C SER A 117 6.02 -9.12 -0.51
N THR A 118 6.32 -9.55 0.74
CA THR A 118 6.91 -10.88 0.98
C THR A 118 5.92 -12.02 0.74
N LEU A 119 4.62 -11.76 0.91
CA LEU A 119 3.55 -12.74 0.71
C LEU A 119 3.08 -12.80 -0.74
N ALA A 120 3.15 -11.67 -1.46
CA ALA A 120 2.81 -11.57 -2.87
C ALA A 120 3.84 -10.72 -3.63
N PRO A 121 5.02 -11.28 -3.97
CA PRO A 121 6.11 -10.54 -4.62
C PRO A 121 5.71 -9.92 -5.97
N ASP A 122 4.78 -10.56 -6.68
CA ASP A 122 4.30 -10.11 -7.98
C ASP A 122 3.21 -9.02 -7.90
N ASP A 123 2.67 -8.72 -6.71
CA ASP A 123 1.66 -7.68 -6.52
C ASP A 123 2.28 -6.29 -6.73
N ARG A 124 1.94 -5.69 -7.87
CA ARG A 124 2.42 -4.37 -8.28
C ARG A 124 1.96 -3.25 -7.34
N GLU A 125 0.77 -3.36 -6.76
CA GLU A 125 0.23 -2.34 -5.88
C GLU A 125 0.97 -2.31 -4.54
N LEU A 126 1.36 -3.47 -4.02
CA LEU A 126 2.21 -3.55 -2.83
C LEU A 126 3.61 -2.94 -3.05
N ARG A 127 4.22 -3.20 -4.22
CA ARG A 127 5.50 -2.56 -4.60
C ARG A 127 5.37 -1.04 -4.74
N TRP A 128 4.29 -0.58 -5.38
CA TRP A 128 3.98 0.84 -5.48
C TRP A 128 3.76 1.48 -4.09
N LEU A 129 3.01 0.82 -3.20
CA LEU A 129 2.76 1.29 -1.83
C LEU A 129 4.06 1.41 -1.03
N ALA A 130 4.98 0.47 -1.17
CA ALA A 130 6.29 0.54 -0.50
C ALA A 130 7.04 1.82 -0.93
N ALA A 131 7.09 2.12 -2.22
CA ALA A 131 7.69 3.36 -2.75
C ALA A 131 6.92 4.62 -2.33
N ALA A 132 5.58 4.59 -2.41
CA ALA A 132 4.73 5.73 -2.07
C ALA A 132 4.83 6.13 -0.59
N THR A 133 4.90 5.14 0.29
CA THR A 133 5.07 5.36 1.74
C THR A 133 6.46 5.87 2.09
N THR A 134 7.51 5.44 1.37
CA THR A 134 8.86 6.04 1.46
C THR A 134 8.83 7.53 1.10
N ASP A 135 8.22 7.89 -0.03
CA ASP A 135 8.12 9.28 -0.46
C ASP A 135 7.33 10.15 0.54
N ARG A 136 6.20 9.65 1.06
CA ARG A 136 5.43 10.35 2.11
C ARG A 136 6.24 10.55 3.39
N TRP A 137 7.01 9.54 3.79
CA TRP A 137 7.89 9.66 4.95
C TRP A 137 8.99 10.71 4.74
N LEU A 138 9.64 10.75 3.58
CA LEU A 138 10.65 11.76 3.24
C LEU A 138 10.07 13.17 3.23
N LEU A 139 8.95 13.37 2.54
CA LEU A 139 8.28 14.67 2.47
C LEU A 139 7.80 15.16 3.84
N SER A 140 7.32 14.25 4.70
CA SER A 140 6.93 14.58 6.08
C SER A 140 8.09 15.13 6.93
N ARG A 141 9.32 14.85 6.50
CA ARG A 141 10.57 15.28 7.12
C ARG A 141 11.24 16.41 6.33
N LYS A 142 10.52 17.03 5.39
CA LYS A 142 11.01 18.11 4.52
C LYS A 142 12.23 17.69 3.68
N GLN A 143 12.29 16.42 3.29
CA GLN A 143 13.30 15.91 2.36
C GLN A 143 12.66 15.68 0.99
N PRO A 144 13.43 15.84 -0.11
CA PRO A 144 12.95 15.50 -1.44
C PRO A 144 12.59 14.00 -1.50
N GLN A 145 11.55 13.69 -2.25
CA GLN A 145 11.09 12.31 -2.42
C GLN A 145 12.01 11.54 -3.38
N TRP A 146 11.96 10.22 -3.38
CA TRP A 146 12.84 9.41 -4.22
C TRP A 146 12.13 9.01 -5.50
N TYR A 147 10.94 8.42 -5.39
CA TYR A 147 10.27 7.79 -6.52
C TYR A 147 9.43 8.76 -7.34
N GLY A 148 8.88 9.81 -6.73
CA GLY A 148 8.05 10.80 -7.43
C GLY A 148 6.55 10.51 -7.33
N THR A 149 6.12 9.74 -6.33
CA THR A 149 4.73 9.28 -6.19
C THR A 149 3.79 10.31 -5.56
N GLN A 150 4.32 11.37 -4.94
CA GLN A 150 3.58 12.34 -4.14
C GLN A 150 3.71 13.76 -4.72
N PRO A 151 3.00 14.08 -5.82
CA PRO A 151 2.94 15.45 -6.31
C PRO A 151 2.21 16.34 -5.31
N VAL A 152 2.83 17.47 -4.96
CA VAL A 152 2.27 18.48 -4.06
C VAL A 152 1.53 19.52 -4.91
N CYS A 153 0.22 19.58 -4.74
CA CYS A 153 -0.63 20.52 -5.48
C CYS A 153 -1.03 21.73 -4.63
N ASP A 154 -0.90 22.94 -5.20
CA ASP A 154 -1.47 24.16 -4.64
C ASP A 154 -2.72 24.56 -5.44
N ALA A 155 -3.88 24.22 -4.88
CA ALA A 155 -5.19 24.56 -5.44
C ALA A 155 -5.53 26.06 -5.34
N ARG A 156 -4.79 26.83 -4.53
CA ARG A 156 -5.02 28.28 -4.33
C ARG A 156 -4.27 29.12 -5.37
N ALA A 157 -3.24 28.56 -5.98
CA ALA A 157 -2.51 29.22 -7.06
C ALA A 157 -3.46 29.49 -8.25
N THR A 158 -3.20 30.56 -9.01
CA THR A 158 -3.96 30.90 -10.21
C THR A 158 -3.01 31.00 -11.40
N PRO A 159 -2.94 29.98 -12.27
CA PRO A 159 -3.65 28.70 -12.21
C PRO A 159 -3.13 27.76 -11.08
N PRO A 160 -3.90 26.72 -10.69
CA PRO A 160 -3.40 25.70 -9.78
C PRO A 160 -2.10 25.08 -10.28
N THR A 161 -1.27 24.61 -9.36
CA THR A 161 0.01 23.95 -9.69
C THR A 161 0.11 22.60 -8.99
N CYS A 162 0.85 21.66 -9.56
CA CYS A 162 1.24 20.41 -8.93
C CYS A 162 2.71 20.16 -9.25
N ARG A 163 3.54 19.92 -8.24
CA ARG A 163 4.99 19.79 -8.41
C ARG A 163 5.52 18.54 -7.73
N LEU A 164 6.59 18.00 -8.31
CA LEU A 164 7.37 16.90 -7.74
C LEU A 164 8.72 17.44 -7.28
N ASP A 165 8.98 17.35 -5.99
CA ASP A 165 10.31 17.58 -5.41
C ASP A 165 10.99 16.23 -5.24
N VAL A 166 11.89 15.90 -6.17
CA VAL A 166 12.53 14.58 -6.30
C VAL A 166 14.04 14.69 -6.23
N ALA A 167 14.68 13.84 -5.44
CA ALA A 167 16.11 13.64 -5.47
C ALA A 167 16.47 12.78 -6.69
N GLU A 168 16.82 13.42 -7.81
CA GLU A 168 16.96 12.75 -9.12
C GLU A 168 17.94 11.57 -9.13
N THR A 169 18.96 11.59 -8.27
CA THR A 169 19.97 10.52 -8.19
C THR A 169 19.65 9.43 -7.17
N ALA A 170 18.52 9.53 -6.44
CA ALA A 170 18.19 8.58 -5.39
C ALA A 170 17.67 7.25 -5.96
N VAL A 171 16.93 7.30 -7.07
CA VAL A 171 16.43 6.13 -7.80
C VAL A 171 16.41 6.39 -9.30
N SER A 172 16.83 5.38 -10.06
CA SER A 172 16.77 5.30 -11.52
C SER A 172 15.35 5.01 -12.01
N ASP A 173 15.11 5.19 -13.32
CA ASP A 173 13.83 4.82 -13.93
C ASP A 173 13.62 3.30 -14.00
N ASP A 174 14.69 2.50 -14.03
CA ASP A 174 14.60 1.03 -13.93
C ASP A 174 14.11 0.61 -12.52
N GLU A 175 14.57 1.29 -11.47
CA GLU A 175 14.08 1.06 -10.10
C GLU A 175 12.63 1.55 -9.92
N ARG A 176 12.24 2.67 -10.55
CA ARG A 176 10.82 3.08 -10.63
C ARG A 176 9.98 2.00 -11.32
N ALA A 177 10.44 1.49 -12.46
CA ALA A 177 9.74 0.45 -13.21
C ALA A 177 9.58 -0.84 -12.38
N ALA A 178 10.61 -1.25 -11.63
CA ALA A 178 10.54 -2.38 -10.70
C ALA A 178 9.47 -2.18 -9.61
N ALA A 179 9.31 -0.95 -9.12
CA ALA A 179 8.24 -0.54 -8.21
C ALA A 179 6.87 -0.33 -8.89
N GLY A 180 6.76 -0.52 -10.20
CA GLY A 180 5.53 -0.30 -10.96
C GLY A 180 5.19 1.17 -11.21
N ILE A 181 6.19 2.05 -11.16
CA ILE A 181 6.08 3.51 -11.29
C ILE A 181 6.63 3.94 -12.65
N ALA A 182 5.98 4.94 -13.28
CA ALA A 182 6.42 5.50 -14.55
C ALA A 182 7.77 6.26 -14.41
N PRO A 183 8.52 6.46 -15.52
CA PRO A 183 9.73 7.28 -15.52
C PRO A 183 9.49 8.70 -14.98
N LEU A 184 10.51 9.31 -14.35
CA LEU A 184 10.36 10.60 -13.67
C LEU A 184 9.74 11.70 -14.56
N GLU A 185 10.16 11.74 -15.81
CA GLU A 185 9.68 12.74 -16.77
C GLU A 185 8.20 12.54 -17.14
N GLU A 186 7.69 11.31 -17.08
CA GLU A 186 6.26 11.04 -17.22
C GLU A 186 5.48 11.49 -15.98
N LEU A 187 5.99 11.22 -14.79
CA LEU A 187 5.37 11.68 -13.54
C LEU A 187 5.24 13.20 -13.49
N ARG A 188 6.23 13.93 -14.03
CA ARG A 188 6.18 15.40 -14.18
C ARG A 188 5.03 15.83 -15.10
N ARG A 189 4.89 15.19 -16.26
CA ARG A 189 3.77 15.44 -17.18
C ARG A 189 2.42 15.12 -16.53
N GLU A 190 2.33 14.04 -15.76
CA GLU A 190 1.11 13.70 -15.02
C GLU A 190 0.78 14.72 -13.94
N ALA A 191 1.80 15.27 -13.26
CA ALA A 191 1.61 16.36 -12.30
C ALA A 191 1.08 17.62 -12.99
N ASP A 192 1.63 18.01 -14.13
CA ASP A 192 1.15 19.15 -14.92
C ASP A 192 -0.30 18.93 -15.40
N ALA A 193 -0.61 17.74 -15.93
CA ALA A 193 -1.97 17.38 -16.34
C ALA A 193 -2.95 17.41 -15.16
N ARG A 194 -2.51 16.98 -13.97
CA ARG A 194 -3.30 17.07 -12.73
C ARG A 194 -3.59 18.53 -12.36
N ALA A 195 -2.61 19.42 -12.49
CA ALA A 195 -2.80 20.84 -12.24
C ALA A 195 -3.83 21.45 -13.21
N THR A 196 -3.75 21.13 -14.50
CA THR A 196 -4.73 21.55 -15.51
C THR A 196 -6.14 21.03 -15.18
N LYS A 197 -6.27 19.74 -14.84
CA LYS A 197 -7.56 19.14 -14.46
C LYS A 197 -8.16 19.80 -13.23
N LEU A 198 -7.33 20.10 -12.22
CA LEU A 198 -7.76 20.81 -11.02
C LEU A 198 -8.25 22.23 -11.35
N GLY A 199 -7.56 22.93 -12.25
CA GLY A 199 -8.01 24.22 -12.77
C GLY A 199 -9.39 24.15 -13.45
N ALA A 200 -9.60 23.15 -14.31
CA ALA A 200 -10.89 22.92 -14.95
C ALA A 200 -12.00 22.58 -13.94
N GLN A 201 -11.70 21.70 -12.98
CA GLN A 201 -12.61 21.31 -11.89
C GLN A 201 -13.08 22.52 -11.07
N LEU A 202 -12.16 23.42 -10.74
CA LEU A 202 -12.45 24.64 -9.97
C LEU A 202 -13.01 25.79 -10.82
N GLY A 203 -12.80 25.76 -12.13
CA GLY A 203 -13.35 26.74 -13.08
C GLY A 203 -14.80 26.46 -13.47
N ALA A 204 -15.26 25.20 -13.36
CA ALA A 204 -16.62 24.80 -13.71
C ALA A 204 -17.72 25.49 -12.89
N SER A 205 -17.40 26.08 -11.74
CA SER A 205 -18.35 26.86 -10.93
C SER A 205 -18.53 28.32 -11.41
N LYS A 206 -17.81 28.75 -12.46
CA LYS A 206 -17.83 30.14 -12.96
C LYS A 206 -18.61 30.34 -14.26
N SER A 207 -19.27 29.31 -14.79
CA SER A 207 -20.20 29.49 -15.92
C SER A 207 -21.53 30.04 -15.38
N PRO A 208 -22.05 31.14 -15.95
CA PRO A 208 -23.28 31.82 -15.50
C PRO A 208 -24.54 30.96 -15.67
#